data_AF-A0AA47EMX0-F1
#
_entry.id   AF-A0AA47EMX0-F1
#
_cell.length_a   1.000
_cell.length_b   1.000
_cell.length_c   1.000
_cell.angle_alpha   90.00
_cell.angle_beta   90.00
_cell.angle_gamma   90.00
#
_symmetry.space_group_name_H-M   'P 1'
#
loop_
_entity.id
_entity.type
_entity.pdbx_description
1 polymer ?
#
loop_
_entity_poly.entity_id
_entity_poly.type
_entity_poly.pdbx_seq_one_letter_code
_entity_poly.pdbx_strand_id
1 'polypeptide(L)'
;MVRITGAKKGRNLTNSQASEKYGLAPILDSDGNVATLHHSQQQSVGPLFEASTRYHNISNAKKAPLHLYKGKLNPFNPMSEETRKAFQKVDSIEYWKTRGRDVGKGVK
;
A
#
# COMPACT_ATOMS: atom_id res chain seq x y z
N MET A 1 -11.95 -7.00 13.09
CA MET A 1 -10.64 -7.45 13.63
C MET A 1 -9.90 -6.28 14.24
N VAL A 2 -9.38 -6.42 15.46
CA VAL A 2 -8.45 -5.45 16.08
C VAL A 2 -7.02 -5.87 15.75
N ARG A 3 -6.17 -4.90 15.40
CA ARG A 3 -4.78 -5.14 15.00
C ARG A 3 -3.93 -5.49 16.22
N ILE A 4 -3.34 -6.67 16.20
CA ILE A 4 -2.34 -7.11 17.19
C ILE A 4 -0.91 -7.08 16.61
N THR A 5 -0.77 -7.11 15.29
CA THR A 5 0.49 -7.06 14.54
C THR A 5 0.62 -5.78 13.70
N GLY A 6 1.75 -5.63 13.00
CA GLY A 6 2.05 -4.47 12.16
C GLY A 6 2.59 -3.26 12.95
N ALA A 7 2.44 -2.08 12.35
CA ALA A 7 2.96 -0.82 12.88
C ALA A 7 2.45 -0.53 14.30
N LYS A 8 3.37 -0.23 15.22
CA LYS A 8 3.07 -0.04 16.66
C LYS A 8 1.93 0.96 16.91
N LYS A 9 1.91 2.08 16.18
CA LYS A 9 0.88 3.13 16.29
C LYS A 9 -0.54 2.66 15.91
N GLY A 10 -0.66 1.58 15.14
CA GLY A 10 -1.94 1.03 14.70
C GLY A 10 -2.42 -0.17 15.53
N ARG A 11 -1.64 -0.67 16.49
CA ARG A 11 -2.07 -1.79 17.34
C ARG A 11 -3.18 -1.34 18.29
N ASN A 12 -4.05 -2.28 18.68
CA ASN A 12 -5.27 -2.03 19.47
C ASN A 12 -6.33 -1.16 18.75
N LEU A 13 -6.14 -0.89 17.46
CA LEU A 13 -7.14 -0.26 16.61
C LEU A 13 -7.66 -1.28 15.59
N THR A 14 -8.90 -1.12 15.15
CA THR A 14 -9.37 -1.81 13.94
C THR A 14 -8.61 -1.33 12.70
N ASN A 15 -8.71 -2.06 11.60
CA ASN A 15 -8.11 -1.62 10.33
C ASN A 15 -8.61 -0.24 9.92
N SER A 16 -9.93 -0.01 9.92
CA SER A 16 -10.52 1.29 9.54
C SER A 16 -10.02 2.43 10.41
N GLN A 17 -10.01 2.27 11.74
CA GLN A 17 -9.50 3.29 12.67
C GLN A 17 -8.02 3.60 12.45
N ALA A 18 -7.19 2.57 12.25
CA ALA A 18 -5.76 2.75 11.99
C ALA A 18 -5.50 3.40 10.62
N SER A 19 -6.31 3.07 9.61
CA SER A 19 -6.27 3.68 8.28
C SER A 19 -6.67 5.15 8.36
N GLU A 20 -7.82 5.47 8.94
CA GLU A 20 -8.32 6.84 9.09
C GLU A 20 -7.36 7.73 9.89
N LYS A 21 -6.86 7.24 11.02
CA LYS A 21 -6.02 8.04 11.92
C LYS A 21 -4.60 8.23 11.41
N TYR A 22 -4.03 7.22 10.74
CA TYR A 22 -2.60 7.18 10.46
C TYR A 22 -2.23 6.84 9.01
N GLY A 23 -3.21 6.64 8.13
CA GLY A 23 -3.00 6.18 6.75
C GLY A 23 -2.35 4.80 6.67
N LEU A 24 -2.60 3.94 7.66
CA LEU A 24 -2.05 2.60 7.66
C LEU A 24 -2.91 1.67 6.80
N ALA A 25 -2.28 0.94 5.90
CA ALA A 25 -2.95 -0.13 5.16
C ALA A 25 -3.50 -1.23 6.11
N PRO A 26 -4.57 -1.94 5.71
CA PRO A 26 -5.18 -2.98 6.50
C PRO A 26 -4.27 -4.21 6.64
N ILE A 27 -4.35 -4.87 7.81
CA ILE A 27 -3.86 -6.24 8.00
C ILE A 27 -4.95 -7.18 7.49
N LEU A 28 -4.58 -8.08 6.58
CA LEU A 28 -5.50 -8.95 5.84
C LEU A 28 -5.80 -10.26 6.58
N ASP A 29 -4.84 -10.77 7.35
CA ASP A 29 -4.96 -12.05 8.05
C ASP A 29 -4.15 -12.07 9.36
N SER A 30 -4.28 -13.17 10.10
CA SER A 30 -3.57 -13.41 11.37
C SER A 30 -2.05 -13.48 11.21
N ASP A 31 -1.57 -13.85 10.03
CA ASP A 31 -0.13 -13.98 9.71
C ASP A 31 0.52 -12.60 9.54
N GLY A 32 -0.28 -11.53 9.57
CA GLY A 32 0.20 -10.16 9.49
C GLY A 32 0.41 -9.70 8.06
N ASN A 33 -0.16 -10.37 7.06
CA ASN A 33 -0.10 -9.87 5.69
C ASN A 33 -0.80 -8.52 5.60
N VAL A 34 -0.21 -7.59 4.86
CA VAL A 34 -0.67 -6.22 4.74
C VAL A 34 -1.06 -5.94 3.30
N ALA A 35 -2.13 -5.17 3.08
CA ALA A 35 -2.33 -4.57 1.77
C ALA A 35 -1.25 -3.51 1.47
N THR A 36 -0.82 -3.41 0.24
CA THR A 36 0.15 -2.45 -0.25
C THR A 36 -0.41 -1.81 -1.51
N LEU A 37 -0.24 -0.50 -1.64
CA LEU A 37 -0.65 0.23 -2.84
C LEU A 37 0.52 0.31 -3.81
N HIS A 38 0.30 -0.09 -5.05
CA HIS A 38 1.30 -0.07 -6.11
C HIS A 38 0.80 0.73 -7.30
N HIS A 39 1.70 1.53 -7.87
CA HIS A 39 1.53 2.03 -9.22
C HIS A 39 2.11 1.03 -10.22
N SER A 40 1.62 1.08 -11.46
CA SER A 40 2.26 0.48 -12.64
C SER A 40 3.70 0.96 -12.94
N GLN A 41 4.23 1.90 -12.15
CA GLN A 41 5.51 2.59 -12.37
C GLN A 41 5.63 3.36 -13.70
N GLN A 42 4.53 3.54 -14.44
CA GLN A 42 4.51 4.26 -15.70
C GLN A 42 4.27 5.78 -15.48
N GLN A 43 5.12 6.48 -14.72
CA GLN A 43 4.97 7.95 -14.49
C GLN A 43 3.58 8.37 -14.00
N SER A 44 3.05 7.62 -13.04
CA SER A 44 1.68 7.84 -12.54
C SER A 44 0.57 7.66 -13.60
N VAL A 45 0.88 7.05 -14.75
CA VAL A 45 -0.07 6.75 -15.82
C VAL A 45 -0.58 5.31 -15.66
N GLY A 46 -1.89 5.17 -15.59
CA GLY A 46 -2.56 3.87 -15.47
C GLY A 46 -3.12 3.59 -14.07
N PRO A 47 -3.68 2.40 -13.87
CA PRO A 47 -4.42 2.05 -12.65
C PRO A 47 -3.50 1.89 -11.42
N LEU A 48 -4.08 2.19 -10.26
CA LEU A 48 -3.55 1.82 -8.95
C LEU A 48 -3.96 0.39 -8.60
N PHE A 49 -3.04 -0.36 -8.01
CA PHE A 49 -3.27 -1.74 -7.60
C PHE A 49 -3.12 -1.89 -6.09
N GLU A 50 -4.10 -2.53 -5.46
CA GLU A 50 -3.96 -3.07 -4.11
C GLU A 50 -3.38 -4.49 -4.21
N ALA A 51 -2.21 -4.74 -3.62
CA ALA A 51 -1.59 -6.06 -3.55
C ALA A 51 -1.35 -6.46 -2.09
N SER A 52 -1.16 -7.75 -1.78
CA SER A 52 -0.79 -8.17 -0.42
C SER A 52 0.72 -8.40 -0.30
N THR A 53 1.28 -8.19 0.89
CA THR A 53 2.68 -8.56 1.20
C THR A 53 2.99 -10.04 0.98
N ARG A 54 2.00 -10.94 0.97
CA ARG A 54 2.20 -12.35 0.61
C ARG A 54 2.76 -12.52 -0.81
N TYR A 55 2.45 -11.60 -1.73
CA TYR A 55 2.98 -11.57 -3.10
C TYR A 55 4.39 -10.96 -3.19
N HIS A 56 4.85 -10.30 -2.12
CA HIS A 56 6.18 -9.71 -2.05
C HIS A 56 7.02 -10.49 -1.05
N ASN A 57 7.91 -11.36 -1.54
CA ASN A 57 9.01 -11.83 -0.69
C ASN A 57 9.68 -10.59 -0.08
N ILE A 58 9.84 -10.53 1.25
CA ILE A 58 10.32 -9.32 1.93
C ILE A 58 11.72 -8.88 1.46
N SER A 59 12.53 -9.82 0.95
CA SER A 59 13.80 -9.53 0.27
C SER A 59 13.63 -8.65 -0.99
N ASN A 60 12.45 -8.66 -1.58
CA ASN A 60 12.05 -7.84 -2.73
C ASN A 60 11.35 -6.54 -2.33
N ALA A 61 11.15 -6.24 -1.04
CA ALA A 61 10.52 -4.98 -0.61
C ALA A 61 11.31 -3.72 -1.02
N LYS A 62 12.63 -3.87 -1.26
CA LYS A 62 13.49 -2.82 -1.83
C LYS A 62 13.53 -2.82 -3.36
N LYS A 63 12.96 -3.84 -4.00
CA LYS A 63 12.93 -3.95 -5.46
C LYS A 63 11.68 -3.24 -5.98
N ALA A 64 11.83 -2.64 -7.17
CA ALA A 64 10.72 -2.06 -7.89
C ALA A 64 9.59 -3.10 -8.06
N PRO A 65 8.30 -2.74 -7.86
CA PRO A 65 7.17 -3.64 -7.98
C PRO A 65 7.17 -4.46 -9.28
N LEU A 66 6.66 -5.70 -9.17
CA LEU A 66 6.56 -6.69 -10.25
C LEU A 66 5.70 -6.18 -11.42
N HIS A 67 6.35 -5.95 -12.56
CA HIS A 67 5.72 -5.98 -13.89
C HIS A 67 6.21 -7.20 -14.66
N LEU A 68 5.44 -7.64 -15.67
CA LEU A 68 5.72 -8.81 -16.51
C LEU A 68 7.21 -8.86 -16.91
N TYR A 69 7.93 -9.80 -16.31
CA TYR A 69 9.38 -9.85 -16.28
C TYR A 69 9.92 -10.53 -17.55
N LYS A 70 10.78 -9.84 -18.29
CA LYS A 70 11.88 -10.45 -19.04
C LYS A 70 13.16 -9.67 -18.78
N GLY A 71 13.99 -10.16 -17.86
CA GLY A 71 15.45 -9.93 -17.75
C GLY A 71 16.03 -8.51 -17.63
N LYS A 72 15.29 -7.43 -17.91
CA LYS A 72 15.78 -6.05 -17.85
C LYS A 72 14.96 -5.23 -16.87
N LEU A 73 15.66 -4.58 -15.93
CA LEU A 73 15.15 -3.46 -15.16
C LEU A 73 15.01 -2.27 -16.11
N ASN A 74 13.83 -2.02 -16.68
CA ASN A 74 13.45 -0.71 -17.21
C ASN A 74 11.92 -0.69 -17.39
N PRO A 75 11.14 -0.09 -16.47
CA PRO A 75 9.72 0.14 -16.73
C PRO A 75 9.58 1.03 -17.97
N PHE A 76 8.53 0.78 -18.77
CA PHE A 76 8.15 1.72 -19.83
C PHE A 76 7.64 2.99 -19.14
N ASN A 77 8.37 4.11 -19.27
CA ASN A 77 8.08 5.39 -18.64
C ASN A 77 8.28 5.42 -17.10
N PRO A 78 9.51 5.27 -16.57
CA PRO A 78 9.78 5.22 -15.13
C PRO A 78 9.30 6.49 -14.42
N MET A 79 8.62 6.30 -13.29
CA MET A 79 8.39 7.35 -12.31
C MET A 79 9.72 7.91 -11.78
N SER A 80 9.83 9.24 -11.62
CA SER A 80 10.99 9.84 -10.95
C SER A 80 11.06 9.44 -9.47
N GLU A 81 12.24 9.54 -8.88
CA GLU A 81 12.43 9.25 -7.45
C GLU A 81 11.60 10.19 -6.56
N GLU A 82 11.44 11.45 -6.98
CA GLU A 82 10.64 12.47 -6.31
C GLU A 82 9.16 12.08 -6.32
N THR A 83 8.61 11.74 -7.49
CA THR A 83 7.21 11.30 -7.63
C THR A 83 6.98 9.99 -6.87
N ARG A 84 7.95 9.07 -6.90
CA ARG A 84 7.88 7.81 -6.14
C ARG A 84 7.83 8.05 -4.64
N LYS A 85 8.65 8.99 -4.14
CA LYS A 85 8.65 9.38 -2.72
C LYS A 85 7.33 10.07 -2.34
N ALA A 86 6.81 10.95 -3.19
CA ALA A 86 5.52 11.60 -2.97
C ALA A 86 4.39 10.57 -2.87
N PHE A 87 4.32 9.62 -3.80
CA PHE A 87 3.34 8.54 -3.78
C PHE A 87 3.40 7.72 -2.49
N GLN A 88 4.60 7.31 -2.06
CA GLN A 88 4.77 6.49 -0.85
C GLN A 88 4.48 7.25 0.44
N LYS A 89 4.86 8.53 0.52
CA LYS A 89 4.80 9.32 1.76
C LYS A 89 3.55 10.20 1.90
N VAL A 90 2.84 10.47 0.80
CA VAL A 90 1.68 11.37 0.77
C VAL A 90 0.48 10.61 0.23
N ASP A 91 0.50 10.23 -1.05
CA ASP A 91 -0.71 9.75 -1.73
C ASP A 91 -1.22 8.43 -1.16
N SER A 92 -0.33 7.46 -0.91
CA SER A 92 -0.68 6.18 -0.28
C SER A 92 -1.27 6.37 1.12
N ILE A 93 -0.73 7.32 1.89
CA ILE A 93 -1.24 7.63 3.24
C ILE A 93 -2.65 8.21 3.14
N GLU A 94 -2.86 9.20 2.27
CA GLU A 94 -4.18 9.83 2.09
C GLU A 94 -5.21 8.88 1.47
N TYR A 95 -4.80 7.99 0.58
CA TYR A 95 -5.62 6.92 0.04
C TYR A 95 -6.19 6.06 1.17
N TRP A 96 -5.33 5.53 2.05
CA TRP A 96 -5.77 4.68 3.15
C TRP A 96 -6.61 5.45 4.17
N LYS A 97 -6.28 6.71 4.47
CA LYS A 97 -7.13 7.54 5.34
C LYS A 97 -8.55 7.68 4.77
N THR A 98 -8.66 7.92 3.46
CA THR A 98 -9.95 8.04 2.77
C THR A 98 -10.72 6.73 2.87
N ARG A 99 -10.10 5.60 2.53
CA ARG A 99 -10.71 4.27 2.67
C ARG A 99 -11.18 3.99 4.11
N GLY A 100 -10.40 4.36 5.11
CA GLY A 100 -10.77 4.22 6.52
C GLY A 100 -12.02 5.01 6.89
N ARG A 101 -12.11 6.27 6.43
CA ARG A 101 -13.29 7.14 6.62
C ARG A 101 -14.53 6.59 5.93
N ASP A 102 -14.40 6.10 4.70
CA ASP A 102 -15.54 5.66 3.89
C ASP A 102 -16.22 4.42 4.51
N VAL A 103 -15.42 3.50 5.05
CA VAL A 103 -15.92 2.35 5.81
C VAL A 103 -16.70 2.80 7.04
N GLY A 104 -16.21 3.82 7.77
CA GLY A 104 -16.88 4.37 8.95
C GLY A 104 -18.21 5.08 8.64
N LYS A 105 -18.38 5.55 7.40
CA LYS A 105 -19.60 6.22 6.92
C LYS A 105 -20.68 5.27 6.41
N GLY A 106 -20.41 3.95 6.38
CA GLY A 106 -21.37 2.96 5.90
C GLY A 106 -21.71 3.08 4.41
N VAL A 107 -20.83 3.71 3.62
CA VAL A 107 -21.03 3.84 2.17
C VAL A 107 -20.85 2.45 1.56
N LYS A 108 -21.97 1.89 1.10
CA LYS A 108 -22.05 0.65 0.31
C LYS A 108 -21.63 0.91 -1.13
#